data_AF-A0A6A5RV26-F1
#
_entry.id   AF-A0A6A5RV26-F1
#
_cell.length_a   1.000
_cell.length_b   1.000
_cell.length_c   1.000
_cell.angle_alpha   90.00
_cell.angle_beta   90.00
_cell.angle_gamma   90.00
#
_symmetry.space_group_name_H-M   'P 1'
#
loop_
_entity.id
_entity.type
_entity.pdbx_description
1 polymer ?
#
loop_
_entity_poly.entity_id
_entity_poly.type
_entity_poly.pdbx_seq_one_letter_code
_entity_poly.pdbx_strand_id
1 'polypeptide(L)'
;MSTRHRLPEYHAKPYSYSHSHDSVAGLQVIQYRSYQRDIHIYHLRTHLLPLPVVRKALQSQEGYRDRLTSYDPLRYFDVIEGDEVPPGCIEAAYMPNIIRGYGSALALRAAGDLDSEAVEWYVFSGPIDGSFLSQFVCADGKWGLQLENSSDDPRKVFDLVGYVEKGLKTRTVRGANREHKGWHDTLCASKPVKKKVKLTWKRFGKELRADHERKSREATVGREEQEQDEGGQNVPMRDESKQPPQPPQKPVTRIKVLN
;
A
#
# COMPACT_ATOMS: atom_id res chain seq x y z
N MET A 1 -16.69 -4.73 51.14
CA MET A 1 -15.94 -5.85 50.51
C MET A 1 -16.02 -5.64 49.00
N SER A 2 -14.92 -5.25 48.36
CA SER A 2 -14.86 -4.85 46.94
C SER A 2 -14.29 -6.00 46.13
N THR A 3 -15.13 -6.65 45.34
CA THR A 3 -14.80 -7.76 44.46
C THR A 3 -14.15 -7.21 43.18
N ARG A 4 -12.81 -7.27 43.10
CA ARG A 4 -12.09 -6.98 41.86
C ARG A 4 -12.33 -8.11 40.88
N HIS A 5 -13.12 -7.85 39.84
CA HIS A 5 -13.21 -8.73 38.68
C HIS A 5 -11.88 -8.71 37.91
N ARG A 6 -11.19 -9.86 37.92
CA ARG A 6 -9.96 -10.09 37.16
C ARG A 6 -10.36 -10.33 35.71
N LEU A 7 -9.99 -9.43 34.80
CA LEU A 7 -10.17 -9.64 33.37
C LEU A 7 -9.34 -10.86 32.91
N PRO A 8 -9.83 -11.67 31.96
CA PRO A 8 -9.12 -12.85 31.47
C PRO A 8 -7.82 -12.45 30.77
N GLU A 9 -6.70 -13.05 31.20
CA GLU A 9 -5.41 -12.97 30.52
C GLU A 9 -5.52 -13.69 29.17
N TYR A 10 -5.75 -12.94 28.10
CA TYR A 10 -5.67 -13.46 26.74
C TYR A 10 -4.21 -13.67 26.34
N HIS A 11 -3.75 -14.91 26.44
CA HIS A 11 -2.50 -15.35 25.83
C HIS A 11 -2.63 -15.34 24.30
N ALA A 12 -2.35 -14.20 23.68
CA ALA A 12 -2.15 -14.12 22.24
C ALA A 12 -1.00 -15.07 21.85
N LYS A 13 -1.31 -16.17 21.17
CA LYS A 13 -0.29 -17.06 20.62
C LYS A 13 0.62 -16.22 19.71
N PRO A 14 1.96 -16.27 19.89
CA PRO A 14 2.86 -15.54 19.02
C PRO A 14 2.71 -16.12 17.62
N TYR A 15 2.14 -15.34 16.70
CA TYR A 15 2.23 -15.64 15.28
C TYR A 15 3.72 -15.66 14.93
N SER A 16 4.27 -16.85 14.69
CA SER A 16 5.65 -17.02 14.24
C SER A 16 5.75 -16.43 12.83
N TYR A 17 6.15 -15.16 12.76
CA TYR A 17 6.36 -14.43 11.51
C TYR A 17 7.65 -14.92 10.86
N SER A 18 7.54 -15.82 9.89
CA SER A 18 8.67 -16.21 9.04
C SER A 18 9.19 -14.97 8.33
N HIS A 19 10.46 -14.61 8.58
CA HIS A 19 11.15 -13.47 7.98
C HIS A 19 11.54 -13.71 6.51
N SER A 20 10.74 -14.45 5.75
CA SER A 20 10.91 -14.46 4.30
C SER A 20 10.63 -13.05 3.80
N HIS A 21 11.59 -12.50 3.06
CA HIS A 21 11.40 -11.30 2.26
C HIS A 21 10.38 -11.65 1.17
N ASP A 22 9.11 -11.75 1.56
CA ASP A 22 8.04 -12.24 0.70
C ASP A 22 7.77 -11.17 -0.36
N SER A 23 8.20 -11.48 -1.58
CA SER A 23 7.78 -10.75 -2.75
C SER A 23 6.29 -10.97 -2.92
N VAL A 24 5.52 -9.90 -2.78
CA VAL A 24 4.08 -9.93 -2.96
C VAL A 24 3.83 -9.82 -4.46
N ALA A 25 3.54 -10.94 -5.12
CA ALA A 25 3.40 -10.98 -6.59
C ALA A 25 4.63 -10.44 -7.34
N GLY A 26 5.84 -10.73 -6.83
CA GLY A 26 7.09 -10.19 -7.39
C GLY A 26 7.42 -8.77 -6.95
N LEU A 27 6.54 -8.10 -6.18
CA LEU A 27 6.78 -6.74 -5.69
C LEU A 27 7.42 -6.78 -4.30
N GLN A 28 8.45 -5.95 -4.12
CA GLN A 28 9.15 -5.86 -2.85
C GLN A 28 8.55 -4.77 -1.96
N VAL A 29 7.82 -5.20 -0.93
CA VAL A 29 7.27 -4.30 0.10
C VAL A 29 8.41 -3.76 0.98
N ILE A 30 8.37 -2.47 1.30
CA ILE A 30 9.35 -1.82 2.17
C ILE A 30 9.20 -2.37 3.59
N GLN A 31 10.33 -2.68 4.25
CA GLN A 31 10.34 -3.12 5.64
C GLN A 31 9.67 -2.10 6.57
N TYR A 32 8.86 -2.57 7.52
CA TYR A 32 8.06 -1.70 8.40
C TYR A 32 8.87 -0.61 9.12
N ARG A 33 10.06 -0.93 9.62
CA ARG A 33 10.96 0.05 10.27
C ARG A 33 11.31 1.25 9.38
N SER A 34 11.36 1.03 8.06
CA SER A 34 11.69 2.04 7.05
C SER A 34 10.44 2.73 6.49
N TYR A 35 9.26 2.14 6.64
CA TYR A 35 8.00 2.75 6.26
C TYR A 35 7.59 3.80 7.28
N GLN A 36 7.65 5.08 6.91
CA GLN A 36 7.44 6.25 7.78
C GLN A 36 6.36 7.19 7.22
N ARG A 37 5.46 6.67 6.38
CA ARG A 37 4.37 7.42 5.77
C ARG A 37 3.10 7.11 6.52
N ASP A 38 2.23 8.10 6.62
CA ASP A 38 0.90 7.91 7.18
C ASP A 38 0.03 7.14 6.18
N ILE A 39 -0.91 6.36 6.72
CA ILE A 39 -1.89 5.63 5.92
C ILE A 39 -3.11 6.52 5.82
N HIS A 40 -3.53 6.85 4.59
CA HIS A 40 -4.71 7.69 4.39
C HIS A 40 -5.96 6.80 4.45
N ILE A 41 -6.91 7.16 5.30
CA ILE A 41 -8.17 6.43 5.46
C ILE A 41 -9.27 7.16 4.72
N TYR A 42 -9.94 6.44 3.83
CA TYR A 42 -11.05 6.94 3.04
C TYR A 42 -12.33 6.16 3.33
N HIS A 43 -13.45 6.86 3.25
CA HIS A 43 -14.75 6.24 3.04
C HIS A 43 -15.07 6.19 1.55
N LEU A 44 -15.14 4.97 1.01
CA LEU A 44 -15.61 4.72 -0.34
C LEU A 44 -17.14 4.65 -0.33
N ARG A 45 -17.79 5.67 -0.93
CA ARG A 45 -19.25 5.84 -0.98
C ARG A 45 -19.89 4.91 -2.00
N THR A 46 -20.15 3.66 -1.61
CA THR A 46 -20.70 2.62 -2.50
C THR A 46 -22.12 2.91 -3.00
N HIS A 47 -22.86 3.79 -2.32
CA HIS A 47 -24.16 4.28 -2.79
C HIS A 47 -24.07 5.18 -4.03
N LEU A 48 -22.93 5.86 -4.25
CA LEU A 48 -22.69 6.65 -5.46
C LEU A 48 -22.23 5.78 -6.63
N LEU A 49 -21.34 4.82 -6.34
CA LEU A 49 -20.76 3.96 -7.36
C LEU A 49 -20.63 2.51 -6.85
N PRO A 50 -21.27 1.53 -7.51
CA PRO A 50 -21.20 0.14 -7.08
C PRO A 50 -19.76 -0.39 -7.06
N LEU A 51 -19.44 -1.18 -6.03
CA LEU A 51 -18.10 -1.75 -5.84
C LEU A 51 -17.54 -2.45 -7.10
N PRO A 52 -18.30 -3.25 -7.87
CA PRO A 52 -17.78 -3.84 -9.12
C PRO A 52 -17.27 -2.81 -10.14
N VAL A 53 -17.85 -1.61 -10.19
CA VAL A 53 -17.43 -0.53 -11.07
C VAL A 53 -16.16 0.12 -10.54
N VAL A 54 -16.10 0.40 -9.23
CA VAL A 54 -14.89 0.93 -8.57
C VAL A 54 -13.71 -0.01 -8.76
N ARG A 55 -13.90 -1.32 -8.55
CA ARG A 55 -12.87 -2.34 -8.76
C ARG A 55 -12.32 -2.32 -10.19
N LYS A 56 -13.18 -2.15 -11.20
CA LYS A 56 -12.77 -2.02 -12.60
C LYS A 56 -12.02 -0.71 -12.86
N ALA A 57 -12.49 0.40 -12.29
CA ALA A 57 -11.84 1.70 -12.42
C ALA A 57 -10.43 1.70 -11.81
N LEU A 58 -10.25 1.03 -10.66
CA LEU A 58 -8.92 0.82 -10.05
C LEU A 58 -8.01 -0.02 -10.95
N GLN A 59 -8.54 -1.10 -11.53
CA GLN A 59 -7.78 -1.97 -12.45
C GLN A 59 -7.40 -1.29 -13.76
N SER A 60 -8.12 -0.24 -14.18
CA SER A 60 -7.82 0.54 -15.37
C SER A 60 -6.84 1.68 -15.12
N GLN A 61 -6.41 1.92 -13.87
CA GLN A 61 -5.44 2.97 -13.60
C GLN A 61 -4.07 2.64 -14.18
N GLU A 62 -3.37 3.68 -14.61
CA GLU A 62 -1.97 3.55 -15.02
C GLU A 62 -1.13 3.02 -13.85
N GLY A 63 -0.26 2.06 -14.15
CA GLY A 63 0.60 1.45 -13.15
C GLY A 63 -0.08 0.42 -12.24
N TYR A 64 -1.36 0.08 -12.44
CA TYR A 64 -1.98 -1.07 -11.77
C TYR A 64 -1.17 -2.35 -12.06
N ARG A 65 -0.83 -3.10 -11.00
CA ARG A 65 -0.02 -4.32 -11.06
C ARG A 65 -0.83 -5.57 -10.75
N ASP A 66 -1.42 -5.63 -9.56
CA ASP A 66 -2.12 -6.84 -9.13
C ASP A 66 -3.23 -6.53 -8.11
N ARG A 67 -4.09 -7.54 -7.92
CA ARG A 67 -5.10 -7.59 -6.87
C ARG A 67 -4.83 -8.77 -5.96
N LEU A 68 -4.77 -8.48 -4.67
CA LEU A 68 -4.41 -9.44 -3.63
C LEU A 68 -5.51 -9.48 -2.58
N THR A 69 -5.44 -10.49 -1.72
CA THR A 69 -6.35 -10.66 -0.59
C THR A 69 -5.57 -11.03 0.65
N SER A 70 -5.95 -10.46 1.80
CA SER A 70 -5.41 -10.80 3.12
C SER A 70 -6.55 -10.90 4.14
N TYR A 71 -6.20 -11.21 5.39
CA TYR A 71 -7.12 -11.04 6.51
C TYR A 71 -7.28 -9.54 6.86
N ASP A 72 -8.36 -9.22 7.56
CA ASP A 72 -8.63 -7.88 8.12
C ASP A 72 -7.70 -7.59 9.30
N PRO A 73 -6.84 -6.53 9.24
CA PRO A 73 -5.96 -6.18 10.35
C PRO A 73 -6.72 -5.69 11.59
N LEU A 74 -7.96 -5.22 11.43
CA LEU A 74 -8.78 -4.61 12.46
C LEU A 74 -9.75 -5.58 13.14
N ARG A 75 -9.81 -6.85 12.73
CA ARG A 75 -10.77 -7.85 13.27
C ARG A 75 -10.73 -8.07 14.79
N TYR A 76 -9.66 -7.63 15.45
CA TYR A 76 -9.48 -7.74 16.91
C TYR A 76 -9.39 -6.37 17.60
N PHE A 77 -9.72 -5.29 16.89
CA PHE A 77 -9.79 -3.95 17.45
C PHE A 77 -11.25 -3.65 17.78
N ASP A 78 -11.48 -3.15 18.99
CA ASP A 78 -12.78 -2.61 19.34
C ASP A 78 -12.97 -1.30 18.55
N VAL A 79 -14.05 -1.22 17.76
CA VAL A 79 -14.42 0.01 17.09
C VAL A 79 -14.85 1.02 18.15
N ILE A 80 -14.19 2.17 18.19
CA ILE A 80 -14.52 3.24 19.12
C ILE A 80 -15.85 3.86 18.66
N GLU A 81 -16.76 4.12 19.60
CA GLU A 81 -18.03 4.79 19.31
C GLU A 81 -17.78 6.14 18.61
N GLY A 82 -18.40 6.34 17.45
CA GLY A 82 -18.20 7.51 16.59
C GLY A 82 -17.14 7.35 15.49
N ASP A 83 -16.38 6.25 15.48
CA ASP A 83 -15.43 5.88 14.42
C ASP A 83 -16.01 4.80 13.49
N GLU A 84 -17.33 4.64 13.47
CA GLU A 84 -17.99 3.66 12.62
C GLU A 84 -18.01 4.10 11.16
N VAL A 85 -17.77 3.15 10.26
CA VAL A 85 -17.97 3.34 8.83
C VAL A 85 -19.46 3.61 8.57
N PRO A 86 -19.84 4.74 7.95
CA PRO A 86 -21.25 5.06 7.71
C PRO A 86 -21.95 4.01 6.81
N PRO A 87 -23.28 3.85 6.94
CA PRO A 87 -24.04 2.96 6.05
C PRO A 87 -23.85 3.31 4.58
N GLY A 88 -23.63 2.30 3.74
CA GLY A 88 -23.37 2.50 2.30
C GLY A 88 -21.98 3.03 1.99
N CYS A 89 -21.06 3.04 2.96
CA CYS A 89 -19.64 3.26 2.76
C CYS A 89 -18.86 1.97 3.05
N ILE A 90 -17.68 1.84 2.43
CA ILE A 90 -16.66 0.88 2.85
C ILE A 90 -15.38 1.63 3.17
N GLU A 91 -14.61 1.12 4.12
CA GLU A 91 -13.34 1.72 4.48
C GLU A 91 -12.27 1.34 3.46
N ALA A 92 -11.43 2.31 3.10
CA ALA A 92 -10.31 2.11 2.22
C ALA A 92 -9.04 2.71 2.83
N ALA A 93 -8.00 1.89 2.96
CA ALA A 93 -6.71 2.31 3.51
C ALA A 93 -5.67 2.42 2.39
N TYR A 94 -5.19 3.63 2.14
CA TYR A 94 -4.18 3.91 1.13
C TYR A 94 -2.80 4.05 1.75
N MET A 95 -1.86 3.27 1.24
CA MET A 95 -0.47 3.20 1.69
C MET A 95 0.45 3.75 0.60
N PRO A 96 0.82 5.05 0.65
CA PRO A 96 1.70 5.65 -0.34
C PRO A 96 3.14 5.17 -0.18
N ASN A 97 3.86 4.98 -1.29
CA ASN A 97 5.29 4.61 -1.30
C ASN A 97 5.63 3.39 -0.43
N ILE A 98 4.73 2.41 -0.34
CA ILE A 98 4.92 1.19 0.46
C ILE A 98 5.70 0.11 -0.30
N ILE A 99 5.78 0.21 -1.62
CA ILE A 99 6.50 -0.74 -2.49
C ILE A 99 7.76 -0.04 -3.01
N ARG A 100 8.86 -0.78 -3.16
CA ARG A 100 10.10 -0.24 -3.75
C ARG A 100 9.82 0.40 -5.12
N GLY A 101 10.51 1.50 -5.42
CA GLY A 101 10.28 2.26 -6.65
C GLY A 101 9.05 3.16 -6.61
N TYR A 102 8.64 3.65 -5.43
CA TYR A 102 7.50 4.57 -5.23
C TYR A 102 6.12 3.97 -5.52
N GLY A 103 6.00 2.64 -5.47
CA GLY A 103 4.71 1.97 -5.62
C GLY A 103 3.81 2.16 -4.39
N SER A 104 2.51 2.07 -4.61
CA SER A 104 1.48 2.26 -3.59
C SER A 104 0.50 1.10 -3.54
N ALA A 105 -0.25 1.00 -2.44
CA ALA A 105 -1.29 0.00 -2.28
C ALA A 105 -2.56 0.63 -1.70
N LEU A 106 -3.72 0.15 -2.14
CA LEU A 106 -5.04 0.52 -1.62
C LEU A 106 -5.74 -0.74 -1.13
N ALA A 107 -6.04 -0.80 0.15
CA ALA A 107 -6.90 -1.81 0.75
C ALA A 107 -8.36 -1.35 0.67
N LEU A 108 -9.26 -2.25 0.31
CA LEU A 108 -10.71 -2.11 0.47
C LEU A 108 -11.16 -3.11 1.55
N ARG A 109 -11.69 -2.60 2.65
CA ARG A 109 -12.23 -3.37 3.76
C ARG A 109 -13.75 -3.29 3.70
N ALA A 110 -14.39 -4.41 3.35
CA ALA A 110 -15.84 -4.49 3.28
C ALA A 110 -16.43 -4.52 4.71
N ALA A 111 -16.58 -3.35 5.31
CA ALA A 111 -17.28 -3.21 6.59
C ALA A 111 -18.76 -3.61 6.42
N GLY A 112 -19.26 -4.50 7.27
CA GLY A 112 -20.69 -4.81 7.35
C GLY A 112 -21.10 -6.24 6.98
N ASP A 113 -20.21 -7.04 6.41
CA ASP A 113 -20.41 -8.49 6.34
C ASP A 113 -19.52 -9.12 7.41
N LEU A 114 -20.10 -9.41 8.58
CA LEU A 114 -19.39 -9.98 9.74
C LEU A 114 -18.59 -11.26 9.39
N ASP A 115 -18.95 -11.90 8.27
CA ASP A 115 -18.30 -13.10 7.75
C ASP A 115 -17.16 -12.81 6.74
N SER A 116 -17.04 -11.59 6.25
CA SER A 116 -15.97 -11.20 5.32
C SER A 116 -14.76 -10.68 6.10
N GLU A 117 -14.00 -11.57 6.73
CA GLU A 117 -12.71 -11.27 7.38
C GLU A 117 -11.59 -10.89 6.38
N ALA A 118 -11.93 -10.50 5.15
CA ALA A 118 -10.98 -10.32 4.07
C ALA A 118 -10.85 -8.85 3.64
N VAL A 119 -9.59 -8.44 3.43
CA VAL A 119 -9.24 -7.18 2.78
C VAL A 119 -8.81 -7.46 1.35
N GLU A 120 -9.35 -6.69 0.40
CA GLU A 120 -8.88 -6.70 -0.99
C GLU A 120 -7.85 -5.60 -1.20
N TRP A 121 -6.65 -5.97 -1.64
CA TRP A 121 -5.58 -5.03 -1.97
C TRP A 121 -5.51 -4.79 -3.46
N TYR A 122 -5.32 -3.54 -3.83
CA TYR A 122 -5.01 -3.08 -5.19
C TYR A 122 -3.63 -2.45 -5.17
N VAL A 123 -2.74 -2.96 -6.01
CA VAL A 123 -1.33 -2.59 -5.98
C VAL A 123 -0.94 -1.84 -7.25
N PHE A 124 -0.17 -0.76 -7.09
CA PHE A 124 0.23 0.16 -8.14
C PHE A 124 1.74 0.40 -8.11
N SER A 125 2.37 0.56 -9.28
CA SER A 125 3.80 0.93 -9.36
C SER A 125 4.07 2.42 -9.13
N GLY A 126 3.04 3.23 -8.93
CA GLY A 126 3.16 4.65 -8.61
C GLY A 126 2.08 5.12 -7.63
N PRO A 127 2.08 6.40 -7.25
CA PRO A 127 1.03 7.00 -6.45
C PRO A 127 -0.27 7.17 -7.25
N ILE A 128 -1.42 7.05 -6.58
CA ILE A 128 -2.76 7.21 -7.18
C ILE A 128 -3.66 8.18 -6.41
N ASP A 129 -3.20 8.71 -5.28
CA ASP A 129 -3.98 9.63 -4.45
C ASP A 129 -4.27 10.97 -5.13
N GLY A 130 -3.23 11.61 -5.69
CA GLY A 130 -3.35 12.91 -6.34
C GLY A 130 -4.05 12.90 -7.70
N SER A 131 -4.06 11.75 -8.39
CA SER A 131 -4.61 11.61 -9.75
C SER A 131 -5.96 10.90 -9.80
N PHE A 132 -6.19 9.94 -8.91
CA PHE A 132 -7.40 9.12 -8.90
C PHE A 132 -8.22 9.35 -7.64
N LEU A 133 -7.71 9.02 -6.44
CA LEU A 133 -8.53 9.02 -5.22
C LEU A 133 -9.14 10.39 -4.91
N SER A 134 -8.38 11.47 -5.09
CA SER A 134 -8.86 12.84 -4.85
C SER A 134 -9.81 13.37 -5.93
N GLN A 135 -9.72 12.87 -7.16
CA GLN A 135 -10.42 13.39 -8.35
C GLN A 135 -11.62 12.54 -8.78
N PHE A 136 -11.77 11.33 -8.22
CA PHE A 136 -12.75 10.36 -8.66
C PHE A 136 -14.16 10.73 -8.17
N VAL A 137 -15.00 11.13 -9.12
CA VAL A 137 -16.37 11.61 -8.87
C VAL A 137 -17.39 10.79 -9.64
N CYS A 138 -18.62 10.73 -9.13
CA CYS A 138 -19.78 10.14 -9.80
C CYS A 138 -20.93 11.16 -9.85
N ALA A 139 -21.39 11.48 -11.06
CA ALA A 139 -22.54 12.33 -11.31
C ALA A 139 -23.50 11.62 -12.27
N ASP A 140 -24.79 11.55 -11.90
CA ASP A 140 -25.84 10.95 -12.73
C ASP A 140 -25.52 9.52 -13.23
N GLY A 141 -24.88 8.72 -12.36
CA GLY A 141 -24.47 7.34 -12.66
C GLY A 141 -23.28 7.21 -13.61
N LYS A 142 -22.65 8.34 -13.99
CA LYS A 142 -21.42 8.38 -14.77
C LYS A 142 -20.27 8.78 -13.87
N TRP A 143 -19.18 8.02 -13.92
CA TRP A 143 -17.98 8.33 -13.19
C TRP A 143 -16.94 8.99 -14.09
N GLY A 144 -16.08 9.81 -13.49
CA GLY A 144 -14.99 10.50 -14.17
C GLY A 144 -13.94 11.00 -13.19
N LEU A 145 -12.92 11.67 -13.74
CA LEU A 145 -11.92 12.41 -12.96
C LEU A 145 -12.21 13.90 -13.12
N GLN A 146 -12.30 14.61 -11.99
CA GLN A 146 -12.45 16.05 -11.95
C GLN A 146 -11.13 16.70 -11.53
N LEU A 147 -10.63 17.65 -12.34
CA LEU A 147 -9.36 18.33 -12.09
C LEU A 147 -9.42 19.27 -10.87
N GLU A 148 -10.60 19.82 -10.59
CA GLU A 148 -10.82 20.74 -9.47
C GLU A 148 -11.16 19.95 -8.20
N ASN A 149 -10.21 19.91 -7.28
CA ASN A 149 -10.35 19.24 -6.00
C ASN A 149 -11.03 20.17 -4.97
N SER A 150 -12.36 20.17 -4.92
CA SER A 150 -13.09 20.64 -3.73
C SER A 150 -13.11 19.52 -2.69
N SER A 151 -12.63 19.76 -1.46
CA SER A 151 -12.69 18.76 -0.39
C SER A 151 -14.10 18.26 -0.14
N ASP A 152 -15.09 19.15 -0.26
CA ASP A 152 -16.46 18.93 0.18
C ASP A 152 -17.42 18.59 -0.98
N ASP A 153 -16.90 18.06 -2.10
CA ASP A 153 -17.76 17.69 -3.23
C ASP A 153 -18.61 16.45 -2.87
N PRO A 154 -19.95 16.55 -2.85
CA PRO A 154 -20.81 15.42 -2.50
C PRO A 154 -20.74 14.26 -3.50
N ARG A 155 -20.21 14.51 -4.71
CA ARG A 155 -20.07 13.52 -5.79
C ARG A 155 -18.80 12.69 -5.67
N LYS A 156 -17.90 13.03 -4.75
CA LYS A 156 -16.66 12.27 -4.52
C LYS A 156 -16.96 10.83 -4.11
N VAL A 157 -16.29 9.91 -4.79
CA VAL A 157 -16.43 8.48 -4.53
C VAL A 157 -15.56 8.06 -3.34
N PHE A 158 -14.36 8.66 -3.21
CA PHE A 158 -13.48 8.49 -2.05
C PHE A 158 -13.47 9.77 -1.22
N ASP A 159 -13.87 9.66 0.04
CA ASP A 159 -13.88 10.75 1.00
C ASP A 159 -12.76 10.54 2.01
N LEU A 160 -11.82 11.47 2.12
CA LEU A 160 -10.67 11.34 3.03
C LEU A 160 -11.11 11.70 4.44
N VAL A 161 -11.14 10.71 5.34
CA VAL A 161 -11.67 10.88 6.71
C VAL A 161 -10.60 10.92 7.79
N GLY A 162 -9.38 10.47 7.49
CA GLY A 162 -8.33 10.52 8.48
C GLY A 162 -7.00 9.94 8.02
N TYR A 163 -6.09 9.87 8.99
CA TYR A 163 -4.75 9.36 8.82
C TYR A 163 -4.41 8.43 9.98
N VAL A 164 -3.88 7.25 9.67
CA VAL A 164 -3.24 6.42 10.67
C VAL A 164 -1.76 6.76 10.68
N GLU A 165 -1.35 7.52 11.68
CA GLU A 165 0.06 7.82 11.89
C GLU A 165 0.79 6.62 12.47
N LYS A 166 2.06 6.44 12.09
CA LYS A 166 2.92 5.45 12.72
C LYS A 166 3.15 5.73 14.23
N GLY A 167 3.00 6.98 14.65
CA GLY A 167 3.21 7.44 16.03
C GLY A 167 4.69 7.54 16.45
N LEU A 168 5.63 7.27 15.55
CA LEU A 168 7.08 7.38 15.82
C LEU A 168 7.77 8.07 14.64
N LYS A 169 8.64 9.03 14.95
CA LYS A 169 9.49 9.71 13.94
C LYS A 169 10.78 8.95 13.61
N THR A 170 11.09 7.88 14.35
CA THR A 170 12.34 7.13 14.22
C THR A 170 12.12 5.77 13.54
N ARG A 171 13.20 5.15 13.06
CA ARG A 171 13.18 3.81 12.43
C ARG A 171 13.06 2.67 13.45
N THR A 172 12.27 2.86 14.50
CA THR A 172 12.02 1.85 15.53
C THR A 172 10.62 1.25 15.37
N VAL A 173 10.44 0.01 15.84
CA VAL A 173 9.15 -0.71 15.76
C VAL A 173 8.44 -0.74 17.11
N ARG A 174 9.22 -0.79 18.20
CA ARG A 174 8.68 -0.81 19.57
C ARG A 174 8.00 0.53 19.86
N GLY A 175 6.70 0.49 20.17
CA GLY A 175 5.89 1.68 20.41
C GLY A 175 5.22 2.27 19.16
N ALA A 176 5.39 1.65 17.99
CA ALA A 176 4.65 2.09 16.80
C ALA A 176 3.15 1.79 16.96
N ASN A 177 2.31 2.60 16.31
CA ASN A 177 0.87 2.40 16.26
C ASN A 177 0.55 0.98 15.76
N ARG A 178 -0.30 0.27 16.52
CA ARG A 178 -0.66 -1.13 16.26
C ARG A 178 -1.50 -1.28 15.00
N GLU A 179 -2.40 -0.36 14.73
CA GLU A 179 -3.22 -0.35 13.51
C GLU A 179 -2.33 -0.11 12.27
N HIS A 180 -1.48 0.90 12.33
CA HIS A 180 -0.52 1.20 11.26
C HIS A 180 0.36 -0.01 10.93
N LYS A 181 0.83 -0.72 11.96
CA LYS A 181 1.57 -1.98 11.80
C LYS A 181 0.68 -3.10 11.23
N GLY A 182 -0.57 -3.21 11.66
CA GLY A 182 -1.52 -4.20 11.18
C GLY A 182 -1.76 -4.11 9.68
N TRP A 183 -1.99 -2.90 9.16
CA TRP A 183 -2.11 -2.66 7.71
C TRP A 183 -0.84 -3.08 6.94
N HIS A 184 0.34 -2.78 7.47
CA HIS A 184 1.61 -3.20 6.88
C HIS A 184 1.78 -4.72 6.86
N ASP A 185 1.55 -5.38 8.00
CA ASP A 185 1.72 -6.83 8.15
C ASP A 185 0.72 -7.59 7.25
N THR A 186 -0.51 -7.08 7.10
CA THR A 186 -1.54 -7.70 6.24
C THR A 186 -1.23 -7.58 4.77
N LEU A 187 -0.67 -6.45 4.32
CA LEU A 187 -0.17 -6.32 2.95
C LEU A 187 0.98 -7.31 2.70
N CYS A 188 1.93 -7.43 3.63
CA CYS A 188 3.03 -8.40 3.52
C CYS A 188 2.53 -9.85 3.44
N ALA A 189 1.46 -10.17 4.19
CA ALA A 189 0.86 -11.50 4.22
C ALA A 189 -0.17 -11.76 3.09
N SER A 190 -0.43 -10.77 2.24
CA SER A 190 -1.45 -10.86 1.20
C SER A 190 -1.05 -11.84 0.09
N LYS A 191 -2.06 -12.43 -0.56
CA LYS A 191 -1.89 -13.45 -1.60
C LYS A 191 -2.63 -13.05 -2.87
N PRO A 192 -2.10 -13.36 -4.07
CA PRO A 192 -2.82 -13.14 -5.31
C PRO A 192 -4.20 -13.81 -5.32
N VAL A 193 -5.21 -13.10 -5.83
CA VAL A 193 -6.57 -13.66 -5.91
C VAL A 193 -6.58 -14.83 -6.89
N LYS A 194 -6.93 -16.03 -6.40
CA LYS A 194 -7.03 -17.25 -7.21
C LYS A 194 -8.06 -17.02 -8.33
N LYS A 195 -7.58 -16.93 -9.58
CA LYS A 195 -8.46 -16.89 -10.77
C LYS A 195 -9.03 -18.29 -10.97
N LYS A 196 -10.36 -18.43 -10.85
CA LYS A 196 -11.06 -19.66 -11.26
C LYS A 196 -10.97 -19.75 -12.79
N VAL A 197 -10.02 -20.53 -13.30
CA VAL A 197 -9.96 -20.87 -14.73
C VAL A 197 -11.14 -21.78 -15.03
N LYS A 198 -12.16 -21.24 -15.71
CA LYS A 198 -13.27 -22.06 -16.22
C LYS A 198 -12.76 -22.84 -17.42
N LEU A 199 -12.17 -24.00 -17.16
CA LEU A 199 -11.77 -24.96 -18.17
C LEU A 199 -13.04 -25.43 -18.91
N THR A 200 -13.35 -24.78 -20.02
CA THR A 200 -14.36 -25.27 -20.97
C THR A 200 -13.67 -26.19 -21.96
N TRP A 201 -14.30 -27.32 -22.31
CA TRP A 201 -13.74 -28.30 -23.26
C TRP A 201 -13.29 -27.69 -24.59
N LYS A 202 -13.92 -26.60 -25.04
CA LYS A 202 -13.56 -25.86 -26.27
C LYS A 202 -12.29 -25.00 -26.15
N ARG A 203 -11.81 -24.70 -24.93
CA ARG A 203 -10.63 -23.85 -24.68
C ARG A 203 -9.52 -24.58 -23.89
N PHE A 204 -9.73 -25.85 -23.61
CA PHE A 204 -8.76 -26.71 -22.94
C PHE A 204 -7.46 -26.73 -23.76
N GLY A 205 -6.35 -26.29 -23.16
CA GLY A 205 -5.04 -26.22 -23.79
C GLY A 205 -4.60 -24.84 -24.30
N LYS A 206 -5.52 -23.91 -24.60
CA LYS A 206 -5.13 -22.51 -24.94
C LYS A 206 -4.98 -21.66 -23.67
N GLU A 207 -5.90 -21.80 -22.72
CA GLU A 207 -5.82 -21.08 -21.42
C GLU A 207 -4.70 -21.63 -20.53
N LEU A 208 -4.45 -22.94 -20.57
CA LEU A 208 -3.33 -23.58 -19.88
C LEU A 208 -1.97 -23.10 -20.41
N ARG A 209 -1.82 -22.99 -21.73
CA ARG A 209 -0.61 -22.42 -22.35
C ARG A 209 -0.45 -20.94 -22.00
N ALA A 210 -1.51 -20.15 -22.05
CA ALA A 210 -1.46 -18.73 -21.69
C ALA A 210 -1.10 -18.50 -20.21
N ASP A 211 -1.63 -19.30 -19.27
CA ASP A 211 -1.24 -19.19 -17.86
C ASP A 211 0.20 -19.67 -17.61
N HIS A 212 0.63 -20.72 -18.31
CA HIS A 212 2.02 -21.19 -18.25
C HIS A 212 3.00 -20.16 -18.81
N GLU A 213 2.71 -19.57 -19.98
CA GLU A 213 3.52 -18.49 -20.58
C GLU A 213 3.57 -17.26 -19.67
N ARG A 214 2.44 -16.89 -19.04
CA ARG A 214 2.42 -15.76 -18.08
C ARG A 214 3.35 -16.05 -16.89
N LYS A 215 3.23 -17.23 -16.27
CA LYS A 215 4.10 -17.66 -15.16
C LYS A 215 5.56 -17.73 -15.55
N SER A 216 5.88 -18.22 -16.75
CA SER A 216 7.26 -18.26 -17.25
C SER A 216 7.83 -16.84 -17.42
N ARG A 217 7.06 -15.89 -17.95
CA ARG A 217 7.50 -14.48 -18.06
C ARG A 217 7.69 -13.83 -16.69
N GLU A 218 6.75 -14.03 -15.77
CA GLU A 218 6.85 -13.54 -14.40
C GLU A 218 8.10 -14.10 -13.69
N ALA A 219 8.44 -15.37 -13.93
CA ALA A 219 9.64 -16.00 -13.37
C ALA A 219 10.95 -15.49 -14.02
N THR A 220 10.96 -15.19 -15.33
CA THR A 220 12.14 -14.64 -16.00
C THR A 220 12.42 -13.20 -15.56
N VAL A 221 11.39 -12.35 -15.45
CA VAL A 221 11.55 -10.97 -14.98
C VAL A 221 12.07 -10.93 -13.54
N GLY A 222 11.58 -11.80 -12.66
CA GLY A 222 12.08 -11.89 -11.29
C GLY A 222 13.55 -12.35 -11.18
N ARG A 223 14.08 -13.03 -12.20
CA ARG A 223 15.47 -13.50 -12.24
C ARG A 223 16.44 -12.44 -12.78
N GLU A 224 16.02 -11.68 -13.79
CA GLU A 224 16.83 -10.59 -14.35
C GLU A 224 17.01 -9.43 -13.33
N GLU A 225 16.00 -9.18 -12.50
CA GLU A 225 16.10 -8.20 -11.41
C GLU A 225 17.01 -8.68 -10.26
N GLN A 226 17.14 -10.00 -10.04
CA GLN A 226 18.09 -10.56 -9.07
C GLN A 226 19.55 -10.55 -9.57
N GLU A 227 19.78 -10.83 -10.85
CA GLU A 227 21.14 -10.84 -11.42
C GLU A 227 21.75 -9.42 -11.56
N GLN A 228 20.92 -8.36 -11.66
CA GLN A 228 21.42 -6.98 -11.64
C GLN A 228 21.84 -6.48 -10.24
N ASP A 229 21.30 -7.05 -9.16
CA ASP A 229 21.65 -6.63 -7.78
C ASP A 229 22.93 -7.33 -7.27
N GLU A 230 23.31 -8.49 -7.83
CA GLU A 230 24.56 -9.21 -7.47
C GLU A 230 25.77 -8.85 -8.36
N GLY A 231 25.57 -8.21 -9.52
CA GLY A 231 26.65 -7.83 -10.44
C GLY A 231 27.42 -6.54 -10.10
N GLY A 232 27.05 -5.83 -9.02
CA GLY A 232 27.55 -4.48 -8.70
C GLY A 232 28.82 -4.38 -7.85
N GLN A 233 29.50 -5.48 -7.53
CA GLN A 233 30.72 -5.48 -6.70
C GLN A 233 31.95 -5.94 -7.48
N ASN A 234 32.43 -5.10 -8.40
CA ASN A 234 33.83 -5.08 -8.82
C ASN A 234 34.15 -3.71 -9.44
N VAL A 235 34.12 -2.67 -8.61
CA VAL A 235 34.76 -1.40 -8.96
C VAL A 235 36.23 -1.50 -8.54
N PRO A 236 37.19 -1.48 -9.47
CA PRO A 236 38.61 -1.45 -9.10
C PRO A 236 38.88 -0.18 -8.29
N MET A 237 39.46 -0.36 -7.09
CA MET A 237 39.97 0.75 -6.27
C MET A 237 40.85 1.65 -7.15
N ARG A 238 40.39 2.87 -7.41
CA ARG A 238 41.27 3.94 -7.90
C ARG A 238 42.14 4.38 -6.73
N ASP A 239 43.44 4.26 -6.96
CA ASP A 239 44.51 4.76 -6.10
C ASP A 239 44.38 6.29 -5.96
N GLU A 240 43.93 6.76 -4.79
CA GLU A 240 43.77 8.18 -4.43
C GLU A 240 45.09 8.82 -3.98
N SER A 241 46.15 8.65 -4.75
CA SER A 241 47.45 9.29 -4.50
C SER A 241 47.81 10.30 -5.59
N LYS A 242 47.00 11.36 -5.75
CA LYS A 242 47.40 12.65 -6.37
C LYS A 242 46.28 13.68 -6.26
N GLN A 243 46.26 14.41 -5.15
CA GLN A 243 45.45 15.61 -5.00
C GLN A 243 46.22 16.81 -5.58
N PRO A 244 45.73 17.48 -6.63
CA PRO A 244 46.37 18.70 -7.12
C PRO A 244 46.24 19.84 -6.08
N PRO A 245 47.24 20.73 -5.97
CA PRO A 245 47.25 21.80 -4.97
C PRO A 245 46.05 22.74 -5.17
N GLN A 246 45.41 23.10 -4.05
CA GLN A 246 44.31 24.07 -4.06
C GLN A 246 44.82 25.46 -4.45
N PRO A 247 44.13 26.19 -5.33
CA PRO A 247 44.45 27.58 -5.61
C PRO A 247 44.16 28.47 -4.39
N PRO A 248 44.95 29.55 -4.19
CA PRO A 248 44.81 30.43 -3.03
C PRO A 248 43.43 31.10 -3.02
N GLN A 249 42.71 30.94 -1.91
CA GLN A 249 41.43 31.59 -1.68
C GLN A 249 41.64 33.11 -1.52
N LYS A 250 41.00 33.89 -2.39
CA LYS A 250 40.97 35.36 -2.25
C LYS A 250 40.07 35.75 -1.08
N PRO A 251 40.45 36.76 -0.27
CA PRO A 251 39.63 37.22 0.84
C PRO A 251 38.30 37.80 0.34
N VAL A 252 37.20 37.29 0.89
CA VAL A 252 35.85 37.79 0.65
C VAL A 252 35.66 39.07 1.46
N THR A 253 35.59 40.20 0.77
CA THR A 253 35.27 41.51 1.37
C THR A 253 33.80 41.52 1.78
N ARG A 254 33.53 41.52 3.09
CA ARG A 254 32.20 41.73 3.66
C ARG A 254 31.78 43.19 3.45
N ILE A 255 30.88 43.43 2.51
CA ILE A 255 30.18 44.72 2.40
C ILE A 255 29.12 44.75 3.52
N LYS A 256 29.32 45.60 4.52
CA LYS A 256 28.29 45.97 5.48
C LYS A 256 27.32 46.93 4.80
N VAL A 257 26.07 46.50 4.64
CA VAL A 257 24.95 47.40 4.33
C VAL A 257 24.58 48.09 5.64
N LEU A 258 24.70 49.42 5.68
CA LEU A 258 24.18 50.27 6.74
C LEU A 258 22.69 50.53 6.46
N ASN A 259 21.92 50.57 7.55
CA ASN A 259 20.46 50.75 7.67
C ASN A 259 19.86 51.81 6.74
#